data_AF-A0A953LMF6-F1
#
_entry.id   AF-A0A953LMF6-F1
#
_cell.length_a   1.000
_cell.length_b   1.000
_cell.length_c   1.000
_cell.angle_alpha   90.00
_cell.angle_beta   90.00
_cell.angle_gamma   90.00
#
_symmetry.space_group_name_H-M   'P 1'
#
loop_
_entity.id
_entity.type
_entity.pdbx_description
1 polymer ?
#
loop_
_entity_poly.entity_id
_entity_poly.type
_entity_poly.pdbx_seq_one_letter_code
_entity_poly.pdbx_strand_id
1 'polypeptide(L)'
;MSDFHQPGVITTLPRLRERPIEELEAEVRALTRKFPVALVLPMVPSEMDRPALAGILDELCQVDYLDTLLVSLNKATREDYQRALSY
;
A
#
# COMPACT_ATOMS: atom_id res chain seq x y z
N MET A 1 4.52 6.49 24.12
CA MET A 1 5.43 6.74 22.99
C MET A 1 5.29 8.20 22.62
N SER A 2 6.29 9.01 22.96
CA SER A 2 6.26 10.48 22.91
C SER A 2 6.98 11.04 21.67
N ASP A 3 7.25 10.20 20.67
CA ASP A 3 8.24 10.54 19.62
C ASP A 3 7.61 10.98 18.30
N PHE A 4 6.41 11.55 18.34
CA PHE A 4 5.85 12.32 17.21
C PHE A 4 5.93 13.82 17.51
N HIS A 5 7.15 14.33 17.68
CA HIS A 5 7.40 15.76 17.56
C HIS A 5 7.93 16.02 16.13
N GLN A 6 7.06 16.49 15.25
CA GLN A 6 7.44 16.99 13.92
C GLN A 6 7.55 18.52 13.99
N PRO A 7 8.75 19.11 14.06
CA PRO A 7 8.91 20.55 13.95
C PRO A 7 8.84 20.93 12.47
N GLY A 8 7.70 21.43 12.02
CA GLY A 8 7.52 21.91 10.65
C GLY A 8 6.10 22.36 10.38
N VAL A 9 5.93 23.23 9.38
CA VAL A 9 4.61 23.53 8.81
C VAL A 9 4.07 22.19 8.31
N ILE A 10 3.06 21.63 8.97
CA ILE A 10 2.26 20.56 8.36
C ILE A 10 1.81 21.17 7.04
N THR A 11 2.33 20.67 5.92
CA THR A 11 1.69 20.88 4.63
C THR A 11 0.31 20.32 4.85
N THR A 12 -0.63 21.22 5.12
CA THR A 12 -2.04 20.92 4.92
C THR A 12 -2.11 20.27 3.54
N LEU A 13 -3.04 19.36 3.32
CA LEU A 13 -3.31 18.84 2.00
C LEU A 13 -4.42 19.71 1.37
N PRO A 14 -4.26 21.03 1.17
CA PRO A 14 -5.36 21.90 0.77
C PRO A 14 -5.86 21.54 -0.64
N ARG A 15 -5.07 20.76 -1.40
CA ARG A 15 -5.38 20.33 -2.77
C ARG A 15 -6.11 18.98 -2.88
N LEU A 16 -6.47 18.35 -1.76
CA LEU A 16 -7.19 17.06 -1.76
C LEU A 16 -8.72 17.20 -1.71
N ARG A 17 -9.27 18.41 -1.50
CA ARG A 17 -10.71 18.60 -1.23
C ARG A 17 -11.57 18.79 -2.48
N GLU A 18 -10.99 19.15 -3.62
CA GLU A 18 -11.72 19.50 -4.85
C GLU A 18 -11.01 18.98 -6.11
N ARG A 19 -10.56 17.72 -6.11
CA ARG A 19 -10.00 17.09 -7.31
C ARG A 19 -10.75 15.80 -7.62
N PRO A 20 -11.18 15.58 -8.87
CA PRO A 20 -11.71 14.29 -9.28
C PRO A 20 -10.61 13.22 -9.14
N ILE A 21 -10.99 12.03 -8.68
CA ILE A 21 -10.04 10.94 -8.44
C ILE A 21 -9.34 10.52 -9.72
N GLU A 22 -10.04 10.60 -10.85
CA GLU A 22 -9.54 10.27 -12.17
C GLU A 22 -8.37 11.17 -12.59
N GLU A 23 -8.40 12.45 -12.19
CA GLU A 23 -7.32 13.39 -12.45
C GLU A 23 -6.08 13.07 -11.60
N LEU A 24 -6.29 12.71 -10.33
CA LEU A 24 -5.21 12.27 -9.43
C LEU A 24 -4.53 11.00 -9.97
N GLU A 25 -5.32 10.00 -10.35
CA GLU A 25 -4.77 8.76 -10.89
C GLU A 25 -4.08 8.97 -12.24
N ALA A 26 -4.59 9.86 -13.09
CA ALA A 26 -3.92 10.21 -14.35
C ALA A 26 -2.53 10.81 -14.12
N GLU A 27 -2.38 11.69 -13.11
CA GLU A 27 -1.08 12.24 -12.72
C GLU A 27 -0.14 11.15 -12.18
N VAL A 28 -0.64 10.28 -11.30
CA VAL A 28 0.15 9.17 -10.76
C VAL A 28 0.61 8.26 -11.89
N ARG A 29 -0.29 7.81 -12.78
CA ARG A 29 0.05 7.01 -13.98
C ARG A 29 1.08 7.67 -14.87
N ALA A 30 1.03 8.98 -15.06
CA ALA A 30 2.00 9.69 -15.87
C ALA A 30 3.41 9.64 -15.24
N LEU A 31 3.49 9.78 -13.91
CA LEU A 31 4.74 9.71 -13.16
C LEU A 31 5.30 8.28 -13.10
N THR A 32 4.45 7.27 -12.96
CA THR A 32 4.88 5.87 -12.77
C THR A 32 5.61 5.30 -13.99
N ARG A 33 5.37 5.85 -15.18
CA ARG A 33 6.15 5.56 -16.41
C ARG A 33 7.64 5.83 -16.26
N LYS A 34 8.01 6.80 -15.40
CA LYS A 34 9.40 7.17 -15.13
C LYS A 34 9.86 6.72 -13.74
N PHE A 35 8.94 6.66 -12.79
CA PHE A 35 9.21 6.35 -11.38
C PHE A 35 8.30 5.19 -10.94
N PRO A 36 8.74 3.93 -11.14
CA PRO A 36 7.97 2.76 -10.71
C PRO A 36 7.57 2.88 -9.23
N VAL A 37 6.31 2.61 -8.93
CA VAL A 37 5.78 2.71 -7.56
C VAL A 37 5.73 1.32 -6.96
N ALA A 38 6.36 1.17 -5.80
CA ALA A 38 6.28 -0.03 -4.99
C ALA A 38 5.45 0.23 -3.73
N LEU A 39 4.57 -0.69 -3.39
CA LEU A 39 3.82 -0.70 -2.13
C LEU A 39 4.42 -1.78 -1.22
N VAL A 40 4.74 -1.41 0.01
CA VAL A 40 5.16 -2.35 1.05
C VAL A 40 3.96 -2.60 1.97
N LEU A 41 3.51 -3.85 2.03
CA LEU A 41 2.42 -4.31 2.90
C LEU A 41 3.01 -5.12 4.07
N PRO A 42 3.24 -4.50 5.25
CA PRO A 42 3.62 -5.25 6.44
C PRO A 42 2.40 -5.92 7.08
N MET A 43 2.46 -7.24 7.26
CA MET A 43 1.40 -8.03 7.89
C MET A 43 1.95 -9.16 8.76
N VAL A 44 1.10 -9.71 9.64
CA VAL A 44 1.38 -10.97 10.35
C VAL A 44 0.65 -12.12 9.66
N PRO A 45 1.16 -13.37 9.72
CA PRO A 45 0.56 -14.50 8.99
C PRO A 45 -0.91 -14.77 9.29
N SER A 46 -1.40 -14.44 10.48
CA SER A 46 -2.81 -14.60 10.88
C SER A 46 -3.77 -13.63 10.19
N GLU A 47 -3.25 -12.64 9.46
CA GLU A 47 -4.08 -11.75 8.63
C GLU A 47 -4.57 -12.44 7.35
N MET A 48 -3.90 -13.49 6.88
CA MET A 48 -4.39 -14.32 5.77
C MET A 48 -5.71 -15.02 6.09
N ASP A 49 -6.02 -15.22 7.38
CA ASP A 49 -7.26 -15.85 7.82
C ASP A 49 -8.42 -14.84 7.97
N ARG A 50 -8.16 -13.55 7.71
CA ARG A 50 -9.14 -12.46 7.87
C ARG A 50 -9.63 -11.97 6.51
N PRO A 51 -10.93 -11.63 6.39
CA PRO A 51 -11.50 -11.18 5.13
C PRO A 51 -10.92 -9.86 4.62
N ALA A 52 -10.31 -9.05 5.51
CA ALA A 52 -9.76 -7.75 5.15
C ALA A 52 -8.58 -7.86 4.17
N LEU A 53 -7.73 -8.88 4.28
CA LEU A 53 -6.57 -9.02 3.38
C LEU A 53 -7.03 -9.26 1.94
N ALA A 54 -8.00 -10.15 1.74
CA ALA A 54 -8.58 -10.42 0.43
C ALA A 54 -9.13 -9.13 -0.21
N GLY A 55 -9.94 -8.37 0.52
CA GLY A 55 -10.49 -7.10 0.00
C GLY A 55 -9.41 -6.07 -0.33
N ILE A 56 -8.33 -5.98 0.47
CA ILE A 56 -7.20 -5.08 0.16
C ILE A 56 -6.51 -5.52 -1.14
N LEU A 57 -6.23 -6.81 -1.31
CA LEU A 57 -5.58 -7.30 -2.53
C LEU A 57 -6.49 -7.14 -3.76
N ASP A 58 -7.79 -7.34 -3.63
CA ASP A 58 -8.75 -7.14 -4.73
C ASP A 58 -8.72 -5.69 -5.25
N GLU A 59 -8.61 -4.71 -4.38
CA GLU A 59 -8.45 -3.29 -4.77
C GLU A 59 -7.07 -3.01 -5.38
N LEU A 60 -6.00 -3.55 -4.78
CA LEU A 60 -4.63 -3.36 -5.27
C LEU A 60 -4.38 -4.02 -6.63
N CYS A 61 -5.11 -5.09 -6.97
CA CYS A 61 -5.04 -5.73 -8.28
C CYS A 61 -5.74 -4.91 -9.39
N GLN A 62 -6.59 -3.95 -9.04
CA GLN A 62 -7.30 -3.11 -10.02
C GLN A 62 -6.49 -1.89 -10.45
N VAL A 63 -5.49 -1.45 -9.67
CA VAL A 63 -4.72 -0.25 -9.97
C VAL A 63 -3.59 -0.54 -10.95
N ASP A 64 -3.44 0.30 -11.98
CA ASP A 64 -2.48 0.12 -13.07
C ASP A 64 -1.20 0.96 -12.92
N TYR A 65 -1.09 1.68 -11.81
CA TYR A 65 0.08 2.48 -11.48
C TYR A 65 0.99 1.84 -10.42
N LEU A 66 0.58 0.70 -9.85
CA LEU A 66 1.41 -0.06 -8.92
C LEU A 66 2.28 -1.07 -9.71
N ASP A 67 3.59 -0.91 -9.62
CA ASP A 67 4.55 -1.78 -10.31
C ASP A 67 4.90 -3.01 -9.47
N THR A 68 5.12 -2.81 -8.17
CA THR A 68 5.58 -3.85 -7.27
C THR A 68 4.77 -3.85 -5.97
N LEU A 69 4.28 -5.02 -5.57
CA LEU A 69 3.72 -5.25 -4.23
C LEU A 69 4.70 -6.12 -3.44
N LEU A 70 5.28 -5.57 -2.38
CA LEU A 70 6.16 -6.27 -1.45
C LEU A 70 5.42 -6.59 -0.15
N VAL A 71 5.14 -7.86 0.10
CA VAL A 71 4.54 -8.31 1.36
C VAL A 71 5.64 -8.68 2.36
N SER A 72 5.64 -8.02 3.52
CA SER A 72 6.56 -8.32 4.62
C SER A 72 5.83 -9.09 5.71
N LEU A 73 6.19 -10.36 5.90
CA LEU A 73 5.59 -11.24 6.90
C LEU A 73 6.35 -11.14 8.23
N ASN A 74 5.70 -10.56 9.25
CA ASN A 74 6.27 -10.39 10.57
C ASN A 74 6.18 -11.68 11.41
N LYS A 75 7.31 -12.11 12.00
CA LYS A 75 7.40 -13.31 12.87
C LYS A 75 6.86 -14.59 12.21
N ALA A 76 7.03 -14.73 10.90
CA ALA A 76 6.56 -15.89 10.16
C ALA A 76 7.44 -17.12 10.35
N THR A 77 6.79 -18.27 10.41
CA THR A 77 7.44 -19.57 10.26
C THR A 77 7.67 -19.89 8.77
N ARG A 78 8.37 -21.00 8.49
CA ARG A 78 8.54 -21.48 7.10
C ARG A 78 7.20 -21.87 6.49
N GLU A 79 6.33 -22.48 7.28
CA GLU A 79 4.99 -22.89 6.88
C GLU A 79 4.11 -21.67 6.55
N ASP A 80 4.22 -20.59 7.34
CA ASP A 80 3.52 -19.34 7.06
C ASP A 80 4.00 -18.68 5.75
N TYR A 81 5.31 -18.71 5.50
CA TYR A 81 5.87 -18.21 4.24
C TYR A 81 5.36 -19.02 3.04
N GLN A 82 5.32 -20.35 3.14
CA GLN A 82 4.75 -21.22 2.10
C GLN A 82 3.26 -20.97 1.88
N ARG A 83 2.50 -20.71 2.95
CA ARG A 83 1.08 -20.34 2.87
C ARG A 83 0.92 -19.03 2.12
N ALA A 84 1.72 -18.02 2.41
CA ALA A 84 1.67 -16.72 1.72
C ALA A 84 2.07 -16.80 0.24
N LEU A 85 3.00 -17.68 -0.14
CA LEU A 85 3.33 -17.93 -1.55
C LEU A 85 2.19 -18.62 -2.33
N SER A 86 1.28 -19.29 -1.62
CA SER A 86 0.15 -20.02 -2.21
C SER A 86 -1.18 -19.26 -2.09
N TYR A 87 -1.17 -18.09 -1.45
CA TYR A 87 -2.32 -17.22 -1.27
C TYR A 87 -2.57 -16.42 -2.55
#